data_AF-A0A2E5LQ46-F1
#
_entry.id   AF-A0A2E5LQ46-F1
#
_cell.length_a   1.000
_cell.length_b   1.000
_cell.length_c   1.000
_cell.angle_alpha   90.00
_cell.angle_beta   90.00
_cell.angle_gamma   90.00
#
_symmetry.space_group_name_H-M   'P 1'
#
loop_
_entity.id
_entity.type
_entity.pdbx_description
1 polymer ?
#
loop_
_entity_poly.entity_id
_entity_poly.type
_entity_poly.pdbx_seq_one_letter_code
_entity_poly.pdbx_strand_id
1 'polypeptide(L)'
;MAEKDKKQNNGWFGSYGGQFVPEVLMPALKELEEAYKVAKTDKTFLEQLRSLLASYAGRPTPVYYATNLSAQYGSGRIFLKREDLLHT
;
A
#
# COMPACT_ATOMS: atom_id res chain seq x y z
N MET A 1 13.95 5.10 22.18
CA MET A 1 13.45 6.46 22.42
C MET A 1 12.11 6.58 21.69
N ALA A 2 11.03 6.61 22.47
CA ALA A 2 9.61 6.74 22.13
C ALA A 2 8.98 5.73 21.14
N GLU A 3 8.64 4.54 21.64
CA GLU A 3 7.45 3.81 21.17
C GLU A 3 6.24 4.74 21.33
N LYS A 4 5.72 5.28 20.23
CA LYS A 4 4.50 6.09 20.26
C LYS A 4 3.31 5.17 20.54
N ASP A 5 2.55 5.55 21.58
CA ASP A 5 1.28 5.00 21.99
C ASP A 5 0.45 4.48 20.82
N LYS A 6 0.23 3.17 20.79
CA LYS A 6 -0.69 2.50 19.87
C LYS A 6 -2.12 2.73 20.37
N LYS A 7 -2.55 4.00 20.49
CA LYS A 7 -3.96 4.34 20.67
C LYS A 7 -4.70 3.72 19.49
N GLN A 8 -5.77 2.96 19.76
CA GLN A 8 -6.65 2.49 18.70
C GLN A 8 -7.28 3.72 18.03
N ASN A 9 -6.64 4.22 17.00
CA ASN A 9 -7.23 5.15 16.07
C ASN A 9 -8.11 4.30 15.15
N ASN A 10 -9.43 4.26 15.43
CA ASN A 10 -10.47 3.55 14.67
C ASN A 10 -10.54 4.05 13.21
N GLY A 11 -9.51 3.80 12.42
CA GLY A 11 -9.33 4.32 11.06
C GLY A 11 -8.96 5.81 10.97
N TRP A 12 -8.69 6.51 12.08
CA TRP A 12 -8.41 7.95 12.09
C TRP A 12 -6.92 8.28 11.95
N PHE A 13 -6.60 9.27 11.12
CA PHE A 13 -5.28 9.86 10.94
C PHE A 13 -5.38 11.37 11.22
N GLY A 14 -5.18 11.75 12.49
CA GLY A 14 -5.49 13.10 12.94
C GLY A 14 -7.00 13.36 12.83
N SER A 15 -7.39 14.44 12.16
CA SER A 15 -8.79 14.81 11.92
C SER A 15 -9.41 14.16 10.67
N TYR A 16 -8.70 13.23 10.01
CA TYR A 16 -9.12 12.63 8.73
C TYR A 16 -9.26 11.11 8.84
N GLY A 17 -10.10 10.51 8.00
CA GLY A 17 -10.33 9.06 8.00
C GLY A 17 -11.60 8.67 8.78
N GLY A 18 -11.55 7.56 9.50
CA GLY A 18 -12.71 6.96 10.14
C GLY A 18 -13.62 6.20 9.17
N GLN A 19 -14.78 5.78 9.65
CA GLN A 19 -15.76 5.00 8.89
C GLN A 19 -17.12 5.74 8.90
N PHE A 20 -17.35 6.55 7.87
CA PHE A 20 -18.61 7.28 7.66
C PHE A 20 -19.51 6.51 6.70
N VAL A 21 -20.07 5.40 7.20
CA VAL A 21 -20.88 4.48 6.41
C VAL A 21 -22.20 4.16 7.14
N PRO A 22 -23.23 3.66 6.44
CA PRO A 22 -24.43 3.15 7.08
C PRO A 22 -24.11 2.07 8.13
N GLU A 23 -24.85 2.08 9.24
CA GLU A 23 -24.66 1.14 10.36
C GLU A 23 -24.72 -0.33 9.92
N VAL A 24 -25.58 -0.63 8.94
CA VAL A 24 -25.73 -1.96 8.35
C VAL A 24 -24.45 -2.52 7.71
N LEU A 25 -23.48 -1.67 7.36
CA LEU A 25 -22.18 -2.09 6.82
C LEU A 25 -21.12 -2.33 7.90
N MET A 26 -21.36 -1.89 9.14
CA MET A 26 -20.38 -2.01 10.23
C MET A 26 -19.99 -3.45 10.54
N PRO A 27 -20.88 -4.46 10.54
CA PRO A 27 -20.49 -5.85 10.77
C PRO A 27 -19.49 -6.37 9.72
N ALA A 28 -19.76 -6.12 8.43
CA ALA A 28 -18.90 -6.57 7.34
C ALA A 28 -17.51 -5.91 7.38
N LEU A 29 -17.44 -4.62 7.75
CA LEU A 29 -16.16 -3.92 7.89
C LEU A 29 -15.33 -4.45 9.06
N LYS A 30 -15.97 -4.80 10.19
CA LYS A 30 -15.29 -5.41 11.34
C LYS A 30 -14.73 -6.80 10.98
N GLU A 31 -15.54 -7.62 10.32
CA GLU A 31 -15.11 -8.95 9.86
C GLU A 31 -13.89 -8.84 8.92
N LEU A 32 -13.94 -7.93 7.94
CA LEU A 32 -12.83 -7.67 7.02
C LEU A 32 -11.58 -7.20 7.76
N GLU A 33 -11.72 -6.28 8.72
CA GLU A 33 -10.59 -5.76 9.49
C GLU A 33 -9.90 -6.89 10.29
N GLU A 34 -10.67 -7.75 10.95
CA GLU A 34 -10.11 -8.88 11.70
C GLU A 34 -9.46 -9.92 10.79
N ALA A 35 -10.08 -10.26 9.66
CA ALA A 35 -9.48 -11.14 8.67
C ALA A 35 -8.15 -10.58 8.13
N TYR A 36 -8.10 -9.28 7.82
CA TYR A 36 -6.88 -8.60 7.40
C TYR A 36 -5.80 -8.61 8.49
N LYS A 37 -6.16 -8.36 9.76
CA LYS A 37 -5.21 -8.39 10.89
C LYS A 37 -4.53 -9.74 11.03
N VAL A 38 -5.23 -10.84 10.76
CA VAL A 38 -4.66 -12.20 10.73
C VAL A 38 -3.78 -12.38 9.49
N ALA A 39 -4.33 -12.13 8.29
CA ALA A 39 -3.66 -12.39 7.02
C ALA A 39 -2.35 -11.60 6.85
N LYS A 40 -2.29 -10.35 7.34
CA LYS A 40 -1.08 -9.51 7.22
C LYS A 40 0.14 -10.06 7.96
N THR A 41 -0.06 -10.97 8.93
CA THR A 41 1.01 -11.62 9.69
C THR A 41 1.18 -13.11 9.35
N ASP A 42 0.27 -13.68 8.56
CA ASP A 42 0.35 -15.06 8.11
C ASP A 42 1.42 -15.22 7.03
N LYS A 43 2.41 -16.06 7.30
CA LYS A 43 3.52 -16.31 6.38
C LYS A 43 3.06 -16.97 5.08
N THR A 44 2.12 -17.91 5.16
CA THR A 44 1.63 -18.64 3.98
C THR A 44 0.91 -17.68 3.02
N PHE A 45 0.06 -16.81 3.57
CA PHE A 45 -0.59 -15.77 2.79
C PHE A 45 0.42 -14.81 2.14
N LEU A 46 1.41 -14.34 2.91
CA LEU A 46 2.42 -13.40 2.40
C LEU A 46 3.32 -14.03 1.33
N GLU A 47 3.68 -15.30 1.46
CA GLU A 47 4.46 -16.04 0.46
C GLU A 47 3.69 -16.20 -0.85
N GLN A 48 2.41 -16.57 -0.76
CA GLN A 48 1.54 -16.66 -1.93
C GLN A 48 1.38 -15.30 -2.62
N LEU A 49 1.11 -14.25 -1.85
CA LEU A 49 1.00 -12.89 -2.37
C LEU A 49 2.29 -12.45 -3.06
N ARG A 50 3.46 -12.68 -2.45
CA ARG A 50 4.75 -12.35 -3.06
C ARG A 50 5.00 -13.12 -4.35
N SER A 51 4.65 -14.41 -4.37
CA SER A 51 4.76 -15.25 -5.57
C SER A 51 3.91 -14.69 -6.71
N LEU A 52 2.65 -14.32 -6.45
CA LEU A 52 1.76 -13.72 -7.46
C LEU A 52 2.23 -12.34 -7.90
N LEU A 53 2.72 -11.50 -6.98
CA LEU A 53 3.27 -10.20 -7.34
C LEU A 53 4.47 -10.33 -8.29
N ALA A 54 5.32 -11.35 -8.10
CA ALA A 54 6.48 -11.59 -8.95
C ALA A 54 6.12 -12.27 -10.28
N SER A 55 5.34 -13.35 -10.23
CA SER A 55 5.08 -14.23 -11.38
C SER A 55 3.93 -13.77 -12.28
N TYR A 56 2.96 -13.03 -11.73
CA TYR A 56 1.78 -12.59 -12.46
C TYR A 56 1.76 -11.07 -12.64
N ALA A 57 1.87 -10.30 -11.56
CA ALA A 57 1.77 -8.84 -11.67
C ALA A 57 3.02 -8.20 -12.34
N GLY A 58 4.19 -8.84 -12.25
CA GLY A 58 5.44 -8.36 -12.83
C GLY A 58 6.29 -7.48 -11.90
N ARG A 59 6.20 -7.65 -10.58
CA ARG A 59 7.04 -6.95 -9.60
C ARG A 59 8.42 -7.62 -9.41
N PRO A 60 9.48 -6.86 -9.06
CA PRO A 60 9.50 -5.43 -8.82
C PRO A 60 9.51 -4.60 -10.11
N THR A 61 8.83 -3.46 -10.07
CA THR A 61 8.89 -2.46 -11.14
C THR A 61 10.19 -1.66 -11.08
N PRO A 62 10.82 -1.34 -12.21
CA PRO A 62 12.07 -0.58 -12.23
C PRO A 62 11.86 0.87 -11.78
N VAL A 63 12.93 1.45 -11.22
CA VAL A 63 13.05 2.90 -10.98
C VAL A 63 13.88 3.48 -12.12
N TYR A 64 13.22 4.11 -13.09
CA TYR A 64 13.83 4.55 -14.34
C TYR A 64 14.34 5.99 -14.24
N TYR A 65 15.61 6.22 -14.56
CA TYR A 65 16.18 7.56 -14.66
C TYR A 65 15.75 8.23 -15.98
N ALA A 66 14.88 9.23 -15.89
CA ALA A 66 14.36 9.93 -17.06
C ALA A 66 15.32 11.04 -17.50
N THR A 67 16.35 10.68 -18.27
CA THR A 67 17.43 11.58 -18.71
C THR A 67 16.91 12.82 -19.43
N ASN A 68 16.02 12.64 -20.41
CA ASN A 68 15.49 13.74 -21.23
C ASN A 68 14.65 14.71 -20.38
N LEU A 69 13.82 14.16 -19.49
CA LEU A 69 13.00 14.96 -18.59
C LEU A 69 13.89 15.73 -17.59
N SER A 70 14.90 15.06 -17.04
CA SER A 70 15.86 15.69 -16.13
C SER A 70 16.61 16.84 -16.82
N ALA A 71 17.03 16.65 -18.07
CA ALA A 71 17.69 17.68 -18.87
C ALA A 71 16.74 18.85 -19.18
N GLN A 72 15.46 18.59 -19.45
CA GLN A 72 14.47 19.62 -19.75
C GLN A 72 14.22 20.55 -18.55
N TYR A 73 14.14 20.02 -17.33
CA TYR A 73 13.85 20.81 -16.13
C TYR A 73 15.10 21.41 -15.46
N GLY A 74 16.29 20.88 -15.75
CA GLY A 74 17.58 21.50 -15.42
C GLY A 74 17.95 21.63 -13.94
N SER A 75 17.02 21.36 -13.01
CA SER A 75 17.21 21.58 -11.57
C SER A 75 17.32 20.31 -10.73
N GLY A 76 17.23 19.12 -11.35
CA GLY A 76 17.29 17.86 -10.61
C GLY A 76 17.29 16.61 -11.49
N ARG A 77 17.57 15.46 -10.85
CA ARG A 77 17.45 14.14 -11.46
C ARG A 77 16.04 13.61 -11.22
N ILE A 78 15.33 13.29 -12.29
CA ILE A 78 13.97 12.77 -12.23
C ILE A 78 14.00 11.25 -12.42
N PHE A 79 13.43 10.54 -11.45
CA PHE A 79 13.27 9.08 -11.47
C PHE A 79 11.78 8.73 -11.49
N LEU A 80 11.42 7.80 -12.38
CA LEU A 80 10.05 7.32 -12.52
C LEU A 80 9.94 5.93 -11.90
N LYS A 81 9.03 5.75 -10.94
CA LYS A 81 8.65 4.44 -10.44
C LYS A 81 7.65 3.82 -11.42
N ARG A 82 8.09 2.84 -12.20
CA ARG A 82 7.36 2.33 -13.38
C ARG A 82 6.21 1.36 -13.04
N GLU A 83 5.25 1.79 -12.22
CA GLU A 83 4.04 1.00 -11.90
C GLU A 83 3.14 0.79 -13.14
N ASP A 84 3.34 1.59 -14.19
CA ASP A 84 2.69 1.43 -15.50
C ASP A 84 3.03 0.11 -16.21
N LEU A 85 4.09 -0.59 -15.78
CA LEU A 85 4.52 -1.85 -16.38
C LEU A 85 3.86 -3.10 -15.77
N LEU A 86 2.95 -2.92 -14.81
CA LEU A 86 2.26 -4.04 -14.18
C LEU A 86 1.18 -4.63 -15.10
N HIS A 87 0.95 -5.93 -14.98
CA HIS A 87 -0.22 -6.58 -15.53
C HIS A 87 -1.50 -6.20 -14.75
N THR A 88 -2.65 -6.08 -15.45
CA THR A 88 -3.94 -5.64 -14.90
C THR A 88 -5.06 -6.63 -15.17
#